data_AF-A0A2I1GKH5-F1
#
_entry.id   AF-A0A2I1GKH5-F1
#
_cell.length_a   1.000
_cell.length_b   1.000
_cell.length_c   1.000
_cell.angle_alpha   90.00
_cell.angle_beta   90.00
_cell.angle_gamma   90.00
#
_symmetry.space_group_name_H-M   'P 1'
#
loop_
_entity.id
_entity.type
_entity.pdbx_description
1 polymer ?
#
loop_
_entity_poly.entity_id
_entity_poly.type
_entity_poly.pdbx_seq_one_letter_code
_entity_poly.pdbx_strand_id
1 'polypeptide(L)' 'MVKTALRSELCNRDKRVTQPIEEYVKRKIIPSLPSGIRSYADYEKTNYFSKLSDEKKKRIRKIITVEPKK' A
#
# COMPACT_ATOMS: atom_id res chain seq x y z
N MET A 1 -2.52 4.39 -20.80
CA MET A 1 -2.43 5.50 -19.81
C MET A 1 -3.07 5.22 -18.44
N VAL A 2 -3.27 3.96 -18.00
CA VAL A 2 -4.02 3.66 -16.76
C VAL A 2 -3.14 3.41 -15.52
N LYS A 3 -1.85 3.06 -15.70
CA LYS A 3 -0.94 2.75 -14.56
C LYS A 3 -0.65 3.95 -13.65
N THR A 4 -0.77 5.18 -14.16
CA THR A 4 -0.47 6.42 -13.41
C THR A 4 -1.59 6.85 -12.49
N ALA A 5 -2.86 6.62 -12.84
CA ALA A 5 -4.01 7.04 -12.04
C ALA A 5 -4.03 6.37 -10.66
N LEU A 6 -3.91 5.04 -10.61
CA LEU A 6 -3.88 4.28 -9.35
C LEU A 6 -2.64 4.58 -8.49
N ARG A 7 -1.49 4.84 -9.11
CA ARG A 7 -0.29 5.31 -8.39
C ARG A 7 -0.54 6.68 -7.77
N SER A 8 -1.20 7.57 -8.50
CA SER A 8 -1.56 8.91 -8.03
C SER A 8 -2.56 8.87 -6.88
N GLU A 9 -3.50 7.91 -6.86
CA GLU A 9 -4.43 7.71 -5.74
C GLU A 9 -3.71 7.39 -4.43
N LEU A 10 -2.67 6.55 -4.47
CA LEU A 10 -1.93 6.17 -3.28
C LEU A 10 -0.86 7.19 -2.86
N CYS A 11 -0.43 8.06 -3.77
CA CYS A 11 0.49 9.16 -3.45
C CYS A 11 -0.24 10.43 -2.98
N ASN A 12 -1.47 10.67 -3.46
CA ASN A 12 -2.26 11.84 -3.06
C ASN A 12 -3.12 11.54 -1.85
N ARG A 13 -2.98 12.37 -0.81
CA ARG A 13 -3.71 12.20 0.44
C ARG A 13 -5.21 12.41 0.26
N ASP A 14 -5.62 13.28 -0.66
CA ASP A 14 -7.02 13.63 -0.92
C ASP A 14 -7.75 12.64 -1.82
N LYS A 15 -7.02 11.78 -2.53
CA LYS A 15 -7.64 10.75 -3.35
C LYS A 15 -8.10 9.57 -2.50
N ARG A 16 -9.29 9.08 -2.82
CA ARG A 16 -9.83 7.83 -2.28
C ARG A 16 -9.21 6.65 -3.01
N VAL A 17 -8.98 5.57 -2.26
CA VAL A 17 -8.59 4.28 -2.80
C VAL A 17 -9.86 3.67 -3.38
N THR A 18 -9.90 3.51 -4.70
CA THR A 18 -11.11 3.05 -5.42
C THR A 18 -11.11 1.55 -5.67
N GLN A 19 -9.93 0.91 -5.62
CA GLN A 19 -9.75 -0.51 -5.92
C GLN A 19 -9.47 -1.31 -4.64
N PRO A 20 -9.65 -2.64 -4.67
CA PRO A 20 -9.18 -3.49 -3.58
C PRO A 20 -7.64 -3.49 -3.51
N ILE A 21 -7.10 -3.71 -2.30
CA ILE A 21 -5.66 -3.74 -2.02
C ILE A 21 -4.93 -4.73 -2.94
N GLU A 22 -5.53 -5.89 -3.18
CA GLU A 22 -5.03 -6.94 -4.07
C GLU A 22 -4.73 -6.44 -5.48
N GLU A 23 -5.52 -5.53 -6.02
CA GLU A 23 -5.32 -4.99 -7.36
C GLU A 23 -4.07 -4.09 -7.40
N TYR A 24 -3.79 -3.34 -6.34
CA TYR A 24 -2.57 -2.55 -6.22
C TYR A 24 -1.32 -3.43 -6.07
N VAL A 25 -1.43 -4.58 -5.40
CA VAL A 25 -0.37 -5.60 -5.30
C VAL A 25 -0.12 -6.23 -6.68
N LYS A 26 -1.19 -6.69 -7.34
CA LYS A 26 -1.15 -7.32 -8.67
C LYS A 26 -0.51 -6.41 -9.71
N ARG A 27 -0.79 -5.10 -9.64
CA ARG A 27 -0.20 -4.07 -10.51
C ARG A 27 1.20 -3.64 -10.09
N LYS A 28 1.80 -4.25 -9.06
CA LYS A 28 3.12 -3.92 -8.51
C LYS A 28 3.23 -2.44 -8.09
N ILE A 29 2.13 -1.86 -7.61
CA ILE A 29 2.09 -0.46 -7.13
C ILE A 29 2.57 -0.39 -5.67
N ILE A 30 2.16 -1.37 -4.87
CA ILE A 30 2.62 -1.64 -3.51
C ILE A 30 3.27 -3.03 -3.47
N PRO A 31 4.22 -3.28 -2.56
CA PRO A 31 4.78 -4.60 -2.37
C PRO A 31 3.73 -5.55 -1.77
N SER A 32 3.86 -6.84 -2.12
CA SER A 32 3.13 -7.92 -1.47
C SER A 32 3.59 -8.10 -0.03
N LEU A 33 2.70 -8.58 0.83
CA LEU A 33 3.02 -8.89 2.21
C LEU A 33 4.05 -10.05 2.28
N PRO A 34 5.08 -9.95 3.14
CA PRO A 34 5.97 -11.06 3.45
C PRO A 34 5.23 -12.24 4.07
N SER A 35 5.81 -13.44 3.94
CA SER A 35 5.29 -14.64 4.62
C SER A 35 5.21 -14.42 6.13
N GLY A 36 4.08 -14.79 6.73
CA GLY A 36 3.80 -14.59 8.16
C GLY A 36 3.13 -13.25 8.51
N ILE A 37 3.01 -12.32 7.56
CA ILE A 37 2.34 -11.03 7.78
C ILE A 37 0.93 -11.06 7.19
N ARG A 38 -0.07 -10.75 8.02
CA ARG A 38 -1.48 -10.84 7.66
C ARG A 38 -2.12 -9.51 7.27
N SER A 39 -1.51 -8.39 7.64
CA SER A 39 -2.03 -7.04 7.38
C SER A 39 -0.92 -6.06 7.00
N TYR A 40 -1.25 -4.97 6.30
CA TYR A 40 -0.25 -3.92 6.06
C TYR A 40 0.11 -3.17 7.34
N ALA A 41 -0.78 -3.15 8.34
CA ALA A 41 -0.51 -2.59 9.65
C ALA A 41 0.62 -3.35 10.37
N ASP A 42 0.65 -4.68 10.26
CA ASP A 42 1.76 -5.49 10.77
C ASP A 42 3.01 -5.33 9.92
N TYR A 43 2.85 -5.20 8.60
CA TYR A 43 3.97 -4.94 7.69
C TYR A 43 4.72 -3.66 8.07
N GLU A 44 4.01 -2.57 8.43
CA GLU A 44 4.61 -1.30 8.85
C GLU A 44 5.55 -1.46 10.06
N LYS A 45 5.26 -2.40 10.96
CA LYS A 45 6.07 -2.65 12.16
C LYS A 45 7.34 -3.46 11.87
N THR A 46 7.50 -3.99 10.65
CA THR A 46 8.64 -4.85 10.32
C THR A 46 9.81 -4.09 9.74
N ASN A 47 11.02 -4.66 9.90
CA ASN A 47 12.23 -4.15 9.25
C ASN A 47 12.13 -4.11 7.72
N TYR A 48 11.24 -4.89 7.10
CA TYR A 48 10.99 -4.83 5.66
C TYR A 48 10.42 -3.46 5.25
N PHE A 49 9.49 -2.92 6.03
CA PHE A 49 8.92 -1.60 5.78
C PHE A 49 9.96 -0.49 5.95
N SER A 50 10.79 -0.59 7.00
CA SER A 50 11.87 0.37 7.27
C SER A 50 12.85 0.51 6.10
N LYS A 51 13.10 -0.59 5.38
CA LYS A 51 13.98 -0.67 4.20
C LYS A 51 13.34 -0.15 2.90
N LEU A 52 12.05 0.18 2.89
CA LEU A 52 11.38 0.73 1.71
C LEU A 52 11.74 2.21 1.50
N SER A 53 11.63 2.66 0.24
CA SER A 53 11.69 4.08 -0.10
C SER A 53 10.49 4.84 0.47
N ASP A 54 10.66 6.13 0.75
CA ASP A 54 9.62 6.96 1.35
C ASP A 54 8.32 7.00 0.53
N GLU A 55 8.43 6.96 -0.80
CA GLU A 55 7.26 6.84 -1.66
C GLU A 55 6.46 5.56 -1.39
N LYS A 56 7.13 4.41 -1.27
CA LYS A 56 6.47 3.13 -0.98
C LYS A 56 5.86 3.15 0.42
N LYS A 57 6.58 3.71 1.40
CA LYS A 57 6.08 3.88 2.77
C LYS A 57 4.80 4.72 2.81
N LYS A 58 4.76 5.84 2.07
CA LYS A 58 3.55 6.68 1.95
C LYS A 58 2.36 5.89 1.39
N ARG A 59 2.57 5.11 0.31
CA ARG A 59 1.51 4.30 -0.29
C ARG A 59 0.97 3.24 0.68
N ILE A 60 1.86 2.56 1.40
CA ILE A 60 1.46 1.55 2.39
C ILE A 60 0.69 2.19 3.55
N ARG A 61 1.14 3.33 4.09
CA ARG A 61 0.38 4.05 5.13
C ARG A 61 -1.03 4.43 4.68
N LYS A 62 -1.17 4.84 3.42
CA LYS A 62 -2.49 5.12 2.82
C LYS A 62 -3.35 3.85 2.73
N ILE A 63 -2.76 2.71 2.34
CA ILE A 63 -3.43 1.41 2.35
C ILE A 63 -3.89 1.05 3.77
N ILE A 64 -3.04 1.18 4.78
CA ILE A 64 -3.37 0.88 6.19
C ILE A 64 -4.56 1.72 6.66
N THR A 65 -4.67 2.98 6.25
CA THR A 65 -5.82 3.82 6.62
C THR A 65 -7.15 3.41 5.99
N VAL A 66 -7.13 2.70 4.86
CA VAL A 66 -8.34 2.20 4.18
C VAL A 66 -8.59 0.72 4.44
N GLU A 67 -7.58 0.01 4.95
CA GLU A 67 -7.69 -1.39 5.35
C GLU A 67 -8.61 -1.45 6.59
N PRO A 68 -9.75 -2.15 6.51
CA PRO A 68 -10.63 -2.28 7.65
C PRO A 68 -9.89 -3.03 8.75
N LYS A 69 -9.84 -2.46 9.97
CA LYS A 69 -9.34 -3.15 11.15
C LYS A 69 -10.24 -4.37 11.38
N LYS A 70 -9.70 -5.55 11.11
CA LYS A 70 -10.37 -6.83 11.35
C LYS A 70 -10.18 -7.26 12.80
#